data_AF-A0A9D4DY67-F1
#
_entry.id   AF-A0A9D4DY67-F1
#
_cell.length_a   1.000
_cell.length_b   1.000
_cell.length_c   1.000
_cell.angle_alpha   90.00
_cell.angle_beta   90.00
_cell.angle_gamma   90.00
#
_symmetry.space_group_name_H-M   'P 1'
#
loop_
_entity.id
_entity.type
_entity.pdbx_description
1 polymer ?
#
loop_
_entity_poly.entity_id
_entity_poly.type
_entity_poly.pdbx_seq_one_letter_code
_entity_poly.pdbx_strand_id
1 'polypeptide(L)'
;MAFLGRTEIGIKKTGFSSKCPDNPKAKLMYYLNCMSNVLQMDNGDADRTRLTQYRQYDNLSDSDTDVLIVLWLALSPDILINKCIFQNEAMCRDSANQFFEIEAVRNNLLVAGNIMIGGRSRRVSKIMTFKMVWLRECYLDPLKELIEDRERKLRDDEKRQRAATELEQRRVVREQERKRLSEETERMRILGEQRRGRRKSAKCTII
;
A
#
# COMPACT_ATOMS: atom_id res chain seq x y z
N MET A 1 58.78 -2.97 -8.89
CA MET A 1 57.50 -2.25 -9.08
C MET A 1 56.65 -2.47 -7.84
N ALA A 2 56.40 -1.42 -7.05
CA ALA A 2 55.62 -1.51 -5.82
C ALA A 2 54.12 -1.40 -6.16
N PHE A 3 53.37 -2.47 -5.93
CA PHE A 3 51.92 -2.40 -5.80
C PHE A 3 51.60 -1.72 -4.47
N LEU A 4 51.34 -0.41 -4.51
CA LEU A 4 50.69 0.31 -3.42
C LEU A 4 49.24 -0.18 -3.36
N GLY A 5 49.01 -1.22 -2.57
CA GLY A 5 47.68 -1.52 -2.06
C GLY A 5 47.20 -0.31 -1.28
N ARG A 6 46.25 0.44 -1.84
CA ARG A 6 45.43 1.39 -1.07
C ARG A 6 44.67 0.56 -0.05
N THR A 7 45.27 0.39 1.11
CA THR A 7 44.60 -0.09 2.30
C THR A 7 43.48 0.90 2.64
N GLU A 8 42.22 0.45 2.55
CA GLU A 8 41.01 1.15 3.03
C GLU A 8 41.05 1.27 4.58
N ILE A 9 42.10 1.90 5.12
CA ILE A 9 42.31 2.15 6.54
C ILE A 9 41.31 3.23 6.93
N GLY A 10 40.25 2.82 7.64
CA GLY A 10 39.28 3.72 8.25
C GLY A 10 37.83 3.29 8.10
N ILE A 11 37.50 2.37 7.18
CA ILE A 11 36.11 2.01 6.94
C ILE A 11 35.61 0.96 7.95
N LYS A 12 34.97 1.41 9.04
CA LYS A 12 34.32 0.54 10.04
C LYS A 12 32.98 0.02 9.50
N LYS A 13 33.00 -1.21 8.99
CA LYS A 13 31.80 -1.97 8.62
C LYS A 13 30.94 -2.22 9.85
N THR A 14 29.64 -2.04 9.71
CA THR A 14 28.67 -2.38 10.75
C THR A 14 27.51 -3.18 10.16
N GLY A 15 26.79 -3.91 11.01
CA GLY A 15 25.59 -4.65 10.63
C GLY A 15 25.79 -6.16 10.49
N PHE A 16 24.70 -6.83 10.09
CA PHE A 16 24.62 -8.29 9.97
C PHE A 16 24.28 -8.66 8.53
N SER A 17 24.92 -9.71 8.00
CA SER A 17 24.56 -10.28 6.70
C SER A 17 23.14 -10.82 6.78
N SER A 18 22.24 -10.25 5.99
CA SER A 18 20.85 -10.68 5.91
C SER A 18 20.37 -10.59 4.47
N LYS A 19 19.85 -11.71 3.96
CA LYS A 19 19.29 -11.80 2.62
C LYS A 19 17.90 -11.15 2.61
N CYS A 20 17.55 -10.49 1.51
CA CYS A 20 16.19 -10.01 1.29
C CYS A 20 15.21 -11.20 1.40
N PRO A 21 14.15 -11.12 2.22
CA PRO A 21 13.15 -12.18 2.31
C PRO A 21 12.36 -12.34 1.00
N ASP A 22 11.77 -13.52 0.77
CA ASP A 22 10.96 -13.76 -0.44
C ASP A 22 9.52 -13.22 -0.31
N ASN A 23 8.99 -13.15 0.92
CA ASN A 23 7.61 -12.68 1.16
C ASN A 23 7.50 -11.14 0.99
N PRO A 24 6.50 -10.62 0.25
CA PRO A 24 6.32 -9.18 0.02
C PRO A 24 6.23 -8.34 1.32
N LYS A 25 5.47 -8.78 2.31
CA LYS A 25 5.35 -8.10 3.62
C LYS A 25 6.70 -8.11 4.34
N ALA A 26 7.40 -9.24 4.33
CA ALA A 26 8.72 -9.35 4.94
C ALA A 26 9.77 -8.46 4.25
N LYS A 27 9.69 -8.27 2.92
CA LYS A 27 10.54 -7.33 2.16
C LYS A 27 10.34 -5.88 2.62
N LEU A 28 9.10 -5.46 2.81
CA LEU A 28 8.76 -4.12 3.33
C LEU A 28 9.35 -3.90 4.74
N MET A 29 9.14 -4.87 5.64
CA MET A 29 9.68 -4.83 7.00
C MET A 29 11.22 -4.83 7.01
N TYR A 30 11.83 -5.62 6.14
CA TYR A 30 13.28 -5.69 5.98
C TYR A 30 13.87 -4.36 5.49
N TYR A 31 13.24 -3.72 4.51
CA TYR A 31 13.63 -2.38 4.05
C TYR A 31 13.55 -1.36 5.19
N LEU A 32 12.43 -1.35 5.92
CA LEU A 32 12.23 -0.45 7.06
C LEU A 32 13.28 -0.69 8.16
N ASN A 33 13.65 -1.94 8.42
CA ASN A 33 14.71 -2.29 9.35
C ASN A 33 16.07 -1.73 8.91
N CYS A 34 16.38 -1.80 7.61
CA CYS A 34 17.60 -1.19 7.06
C CYS A 34 17.60 0.33 7.26
N MET A 35 16.50 1.01 6.92
CA MET A 35 16.40 2.47 7.07
C MET A 35 16.41 2.91 8.53
N SER A 36 15.81 2.10 9.41
CA SER A 36 15.82 2.30 10.86
C SER A 36 17.23 2.31 11.45
N ASN A 37 18.12 1.46 10.91
CA ASN A 37 19.53 1.40 11.30
C ASN A 37 20.34 2.60 10.78
N VAL A 38 19.96 3.15 9.62
CA VAL A 38 20.61 4.33 9.00
C VAL A 38 20.20 5.63 9.71
N LEU A 39 18.90 5.83 9.91
CA LEU A 39 18.29 7.12 10.29
C LEU A 39 18.06 7.31 11.80
N GLN A 40 18.64 6.44 12.63
CA GLN A 40 18.58 6.55 14.10
C GLN A 40 17.17 6.92 14.61
N MET A 41 16.11 6.36 14.00
CA MET A 41 14.75 6.71 14.41
C MET A 41 14.57 6.16 15.83
N ASP A 42 14.12 6.98 16.77
CA ASP A 42 14.16 6.66 18.20
C ASP A 42 13.52 5.30 18.50
N ASN A 43 14.20 4.53 19.36
CA ASN A 43 13.81 3.17 19.76
C ASN A 43 12.64 3.14 20.76
N GLY A 44 12.04 4.29 21.08
CA GLY A 44 11.00 4.44 22.10
C GLY A 44 9.61 3.95 21.68
N ASP A 45 9.38 3.76 20.38
CA ASP A 45 8.07 3.33 19.87
C ASP A 45 8.04 1.79 19.80
N ALA A 46 7.30 1.15 20.71
CA ALA A 46 7.04 -0.30 20.72
C ALA A 46 6.53 -0.81 19.34
N ASP A 47 5.80 0.05 18.63
CA ASP A 47 5.29 -0.20 17.28
C ASP A 47 6.43 -0.44 16.27
N ARG A 48 7.60 0.21 16.42
CA ARG A 48 8.70 0.08 15.46
C ARG A 48 9.41 -1.26 15.56
N THR A 49 9.52 -1.82 16.76
CA THR A 49 10.10 -3.16 16.95
C THR A 49 9.23 -4.20 16.26
N ARG A 50 7.90 -4.06 16.33
CA ARG A 50 6.97 -4.95 15.62
C ARG A 50 7.05 -4.81 14.10
N LEU A 51 7.17 -3.58 13.59
CA LEU A 51 7.23 -3.28 12.15
C LEU A 51 8.56 -3.63 11.47
N THR A 52 9.66 -3.78 12.23
CA THR A 52 11.00 -4.08 11.70
C THR A 52 11.41 -5.56 11.86
N GLN A 53 10.64 -6.34 12.62
CA GLN A 53 10.84 -7.78 12.82
C GLN A 53 10.36 -8.60 11.61
N TYR A 54 11.07 -8.50 10.49
CA TYR A 54 10.76 -9.20 9.24
C TYR A 54 10.70 -10.74 9.35
N ARG A 55 11.29 -11.34 10.40
CA ARG A 55 11.20 -12.79 10.68
C ARG A 55 9.84 -13.23 11.23
N GLN A 56 9.05 -12.30 11.75
CA GLN A 56 7.73 -12.54 12.33
C GLN A 56 6.64 -11.84 11.52
N TYR A 57 6.82 -11.74 10.19
CA TYR A 57 5.92 -11.00 9.32
C TYR A 57 4.48 -11.53 9.36
N ASP A 58 4.28 -12.83 9.67
CA ASP A 58 2.96 -13.46 9.81
C ASP A 58 2.16 -12.91 11.00
N ASN A 59 2.83 -12.33 12.01
CA ASN A 59 2.17 -11.79 13.21
C ASN A 59 1.67 -10.34 13.03
N LEU A 60 1.90 -9.73 11.86
CA LEU A 60 1.59 -8.34 11.61
C LEU A 60 0.12 -8.17 11.21
N SER A 61 -0.65 -7.41 11.99
CA SER A 61 -2.06 -7.15 11.70
C SER A 61 -2.26 -6.34 10.41
N ASP A 62 -3.49 -6.32 9.89
CA ASP A 62 -3.81 -5.51 8.71
C ASP A 62 -3.59 -4.01 8.96
N SER A 63 -3.98 -3.51 10.14
CA SER A 63 -3.75 -2.12 10.54
C SER A 63 -2.26 -1.76 10.58
N ASP A 64 -1.43 -2.67 11.07
CA ASP A 64 0.02 -2.48 11.09
C ASP A 64 0.63 -2.52 9.69
N THR A 65 0.03 -3.31 8.80
CA THR A 65 0.44 -3.39 7.40
C THR A 65 0.20 -2.05 6.70
N ASP A 66 -0.92 -1.38 6.98
CA ASP A 66 -1.19 -0.04 6.46
C ASP A 66 -0.17 0.98 6.97
N VAL A 67 0.16 0.95 8.27
CA VAL A 67 1.21 1.80 8.85
C VAL A 67 2.58 1.52 8.22
N LEU A 68 2.92 0.25 8.01
CA LEU A 68 4.15 -0.18 7.35
C LEU A 68 4.25 0.41 5.94
N ILE A 69 3.17 0.35 5.16
CA ILE A 69 3.12 0.90 3.80
C ILE A 69 3.31 2.43 3.83
N VAL A 70 2.65 3.14 4.73
CA VAL A 70 2.79 4.60 4.86
C VAL A 70 4.23 4.98 5.19
N LEU A 71 4.87 4.30 6.16
CA LEU A 71 6.27 4.56 6.51
C LEU A 71 7.22 4.22 5.37
N TRP A 72 6.96 3.12 4.67
CA TRP A 72 7.77 2.68 3.56
C TRP A 72 7.73 3.67 2.38
N LEU A 73 6.55 4.19 2.04
CA LEU A 73 6.40 5.25 1.02
C LEU A 73 7.06 6.57 1.47
N ALA A 74 6.93 6.93 2.75
CA ALA A 74 7.56 8.11 3.31
C ALA A 74 9.09 8.02 3.31
N LEU A 75 9.65 6.82 3.32
CA LEU A 75 11.08 6.52 3.27
C LEU A 75 11.53 6.07 1.87
N SER A 76 10.95 6.63 0.81
CA SER A 76 11.33 6.27 -0.56
C SER A 76 12.84 6.41 -0.81
N PRO A 77 13.49 5.46 -1.52
CA PRO A 77 14.87 5.56 -1.94
C PRO A 77 15.20 6.88 -2.62
N ASP A 78 14.27 7.46 -3.40
CA ASP A 78 14.50 8.72 -4.11
C ASP A 78 14.83 9.88 -3.16
N ILE A 79 14.27 9.88 -1.95
CA ILE A 79 14.54 10.93 -0.97
C ILE A 79 15.80 10.65 -0.14
N LEU A 80 16.31 9.40 -0.15
CA LEU A 80 17.42 8.93 0.69
C LEU A 80 18.73 8.73 -0.10
N ILE A 81 18.63 8.41 -1.39
CA ILE A 81 19.75 8.17 -2.29
C ILE A 81 20.61 9.44 -2.36
N ASN A 82 21.93 9.24 -2.33
CA ASN A 82 22.95 10.29 -2.29
C ASN A 82 22.91 11.18 -1.04
N LYS A 83 22.13 10.81 -0.01
CA LYS A 83 22.10 11.52 1.28
C LYS A 83 22.56 10.62 2.42
N CYS A 84 21.96 9.44 2.54
CA CYS A 84 22.31 8.44 3.54
C CYS A 84 22.42 7.02 2.98
N ILE A 85 21.88 6.75 1.79
CA ILE A 85 22.09 5.50 1.07
C ILE A 85 22.75 5.77 -0.29
N PHE A 86 23.66 4.90 -0.72
CA PHE A 86 24.48 5.12 -1.91
C PHE A 86 24.57 3.85 -2.75
N GLN A 87 24.35 3.97 -4.06
CA GLN A 87 24.65 2.87 -4.97
C GLN A 87 26.17 2.76 -5.13
N ASN A 88 26.78 1.70 -4.59
CA ASN A 88 28.22 1.48 -4.69
C ASN A 88 28.55 -0.01 -4.56
N GLU A 89 28.70 -0.68 -5.69
CA GLU A 89 28.92 -2.13 -5.72
C GLU A 89 30.31 -2.52 -5.20
N ALA A 90 31.33 -1.69 -5.45
CA ALA A 90 32.69 -1.92 -4.97
C ALA A 90 32.75 -1.97 -3.44
N MET A 91 32.01 -1.09 -2.76
CA MET A 91 31.90 -1.11 -1.30
C MET A 91 31.06 -2.27 -0.77
N CYS A 92 30.09 -2.76 -1.55
CA CYS A 92 29.24 -3.88 -1.15
C CYS A 92 29.95 -5.25 -1.21
N ARG A 93 31.00 -5.40 -2.03
CA ARG A 93 31.74 -6.66 -2.25
C ARG A 93 30.77 -7.83 -2.51
N ASP A 94 30.75 -8.84 -1.64
CA ASP A 94 29.91 -10.05 -1.80
C ASP A 94 28.48 -9.89 -1.27
N SER A 95 28.17 -8.78 -0.60
CA SER A 95 26.84 -8.52 -0.02
C SER A 95 25.97 -7.72 -0.98
N ALA A 96 24.64 -7.84 -0.82
CA ALA A 96 23.67 -7.04 -1.58
C ALA A 96 23.64 -5.58 -1.09
N ASN A 97 23.82 -5.38 0.22
CA ASN A 97 24.00 -4.08 0.87
C ASN A 97 25.04 -4.19 2.02
N GLN A 98 25.64 -3.07 2.42
CA GLN A 98 26.54 -2.96 3.58
C GLN A 98 26.32 -1.65 4.33
N PHE A 99 26.53 -1.65 5.65
CA PHE A 99 26.44 -0.46 6.49
C PHE A 99 27.82 -0.02 6.98
N PHE A 100 27.98 1.30 7.12
CA PHE A 100 29.23 1.92 7.54
C PHE A 100 28.95 3.06 8.51
N GLU A 101 29.84 3.24 9.50
CA GLU A 101 29.83 4.44 10.34
C GLU A 101 30.14 5.68 9.49
N ILE A 102 29.55 6.84 9.81
CA ILE A 102 29.74 8.06 9.01
C ILE A 102 31.20 8.53 9.01
N GLU A 103 31.86 8.46 10.16
CA GLU A 103 33.28 8.85 10.30
C GLU A 103 34.19 8.04 9.38
N ALA A 104 33.82 6.78 9.14
CA ALA A 104 34.57 5.82 8.35
C ALA A 104 34.59 6.12 6.85
N VAL A 105 33.63 6.91 6.34
CA VAL A 105 33.43 7.17 4.90
C VAL A 105 33.47 8.64 4.53
N ARG A 106 33.70 9.54 5.50
CA ARG A 106 33.68 10.99 5.31
C ARG A 106 34.64 11.50 4.23
N ASN A 107 35.70 10.76 3.92
CA ASN A 107 36.67 11.10 2.86
C ASN A 107 36.25 10.63 1.46
N ASN A 108 35.27 9.72 1.36
CA ASN A 108 34.87 9.08 0.09
C ASN A 108 33.44 9.45 -0.34
N LEU A 109 32.58 9.87 0.60
CA LEU A 109 31.17 10.15 0.35
C LEU A 109 30.74 11.42 1.09
N LEU A 110 29.97 12.26 0.40
CA LEU A 110 29.30 13.43 0.99
C LEU A 110 28.03 12.94 1.69
N VAL A 111 28.07 12.87 3.02
CA VAL A 111 26.97 12.34 3.84
C VAL A 111 26.21 13.50 4.50
N ALA A 112 24.89 13.49 4.39
CA ALA A 112 24.04 14.43 5.11
C ALA A 112 24.02 14.09 6.61
N GLY A 113 24.32 15.05 7.49
CA GLY A 113 24.23 14.82 8.94
C GLY A 113 22.80 14.63 9.44
N ASN A 114 21.85 15.35 8.85
CA ASN A 114 20.42 15.26 9.10
C ASN A 114 19.64 15.30 7.77
N ILE A 115 18.47 14.65 7.72
CA ILE A 115 17.58 14.63 6.56
C ILE A 115 16.15 14.97 7.01
N MET A 116 15.46 15.84 6.27
CA MET A 116 14.05 16.15 6.49
C MET A 116 13.17 15.08 5.82
N ILE A 117 12.35 14.39 6.62
CA ILE A 117 11.44 13.34 6.16
C ILE A 117 10.09 13.57 6.82
N GLY A 118 9.04 13.80 6.01
CA GLY A 118 7.68 14.04 6.53
C GLY A 118 7.60 15.20 7.52
N GLY A 119 8.33 16.29 7.27
CA GLY A 119 8.39 17.46 8.15
C GLY A 119 9.20 17.28 9.44
N ARG A 120 9.80 16.11 9.67
CA ARG A 120 10.67 15.84 10.83
C ARG A 120 12.13 15.73 10.40
N SER A 121 13.02 16.38 11.15
CA SER A 121 14.46 16.20 10.99
C SER A 121 14.89 14.87 11.59
N ARG A 122 15.59 14.04 10.82
CA ARG A 122 16.12 12.73 11.23
C ARG A 122 17.63 12.74 11.16
N ARG A 123 18.29 12.30 12.22
CA ARG A 123 19.75 12.20 12.28
C ARG A 123 20.23 10.99 11.52
N VAL A 124 21.18 11.19 10.62
CA VAL A 124 21.88 10.07 9.98
C VAL A 124 22.95 9.61 10.96
N SER A 125 22.94 8.31 11.27
CA SER A 125 23.92 7.70 12.17
C SER A 125 24.92 6.81 11.46
N LYS A 126 24.47 6.19 10.37
CA LYS A 126 25.24 5.30 9.51
C LYS A 126 24.87 5.60 8.08
N ILE A 127 25.73 5.18 7.16
CA ILE A 127 25.34 5.08 5.76
C ILE A 127 25.10 3.64 5.37
N MET A 128 24.34 3.44 4.30
CA MET A 128 24.21 2.15 3.64
C MET A 128 24.67 2.25 2.19
N THR A 129 25.54 1.35 1.75
CA THR A 129 25.77 1.14 0.32
C THR A 129 24.96 -0.05 -0.16
N PHE A 130 24.50 -0.01 -1.41
CA PHE A 130 23.75 -1.11 -1.99
C PHE A 130 24.14 -1.38 -3.46
N LYS A 131 23.91 -2.62 -3.89
CA LYS A 131 23.87 -3.02 -5.31
C LYS A 131 22.46 -2.81 -5.85
N MET A 132 22.31 -2.53 -7.15
CA MET A 132 20.97 -2.31 -7.74
C MET A 132 20.03 -3.49 -7.58
N VAL A 133 20.56 -4.71 -7.50
CA VAL A 133 19.78 -5.93 -7.21
C VAL A 133 19.03 -5.81 -5.89
N TRP A 134 19.68 -5.29 -4.83
CA TRP A 134 19.05 -5.09 -3.53
C TRP A 134 17.88 -4.11 -3.60
N LEU A 135 18.07 -2.97 -4.28
CA LEU A 135 17.04 -1.95 -4.41
C LEU A 135 15.84 -2.46 -5.20
N ARG A 136 16.11 -3.24 -6.25
CA ARG A 136 15.07 -3.86 -7.06
C ARG A 136 14.25 -4.85 -6.25
N GLU A 137 14.92 -5.83 -5.65
CA GLU A 137 14.27 -6.93 -4.94
C GLU A 137 13.55 -6.49 -3.66
N CYS A 138 14.13 -5.54 -2.92
CA CYS A 138 13.61 -5.13 -1.61
C CYS A 138 12.72 -3.88 -1.63
N TYR A 139 12.66 -3.14 -2.76
CA TYR A 139 11.83 -1.94 -2.86
C TYR A 139 11.02 -1.86 -4.16
N LEU A 140 11.68 -1.88 -5.33
CA LEU A 140 10.97 -1.60 -6.60
C LEU A 140 9.97 -2.70 -6.98
N ASP A 141 10.37 -3.97 -6.91
CA ASP A 141 9.49 -5.07 -7.27
C ASP A 141 8.30 -5.18 -6.30
N PRO A 142 8.49 -5.12 -4.96
CA PRO A 142 7.37 -5.07 -4.02
C PRO A 142 6.43 -3.87 -4.24
N LEU A 143 6.95 -2.71 -4.66
CA LEU A 143 6.14 -1.53 -4.95
C LEU A 143 5.26 -1.74 -6.16
N LYS A 144 5.82 -2.31 -7.21
CA LYS A 144 5.07 -2.64 -8.40
C LYS A 144 3.96 -3.64 -8.08
N GLU A 145 4.28 -4.72 -7.36
CA GLU A 145 3.29 -5.73 -6.93
C GLU A 145 2.17 -5.12 -6.09
N LEU A 146 2.50 -4.24 -5.13
CA LEU A 146 1.53 -3.59 -4.27
C LEU A 146 0.59 -2.66 -5.05
N ILE A 147 1.13 -1.88 -5.99
CA ILE A 147 0.34 -0.99 -6.86
C ILE A 147 -0.61 -1.82 -7.72
N GLU A 148 -0.10 -2.86 -8.38
CA GLU A 148 -0.91 -3.74 -9.22
C GLU A 148 -2.02 -4.43 -8.43
N ASP A 149 -1.75 -4.89 -7.22
CA ASP A 149 -2.76 -5.50 -6.35
C ASP A 149 -3.85 -4.51 -5.95
N ARG A 150 -3.45 -3.29 -5.58
CA ARG A 150 -4.39 -2.22 -5.20
C ARG A 150 -5.29 -1.83 -6.37
N GLU A 151 -4.73 -1.69 -7.56
CA GLU A 151 -5.52 -1.39 -8.76
C GLU A 151 -6.49 -2.53 -9.12
N ARG A 152 -6.09 -3.80 -8.95
CA ARG A 152 -7.00 -4.94 -9.15
C ARG A 152 -8.20 -4.87 -8.21
N LYS A 153 -7.95 -4.63 -6.91
CA LYS A 153 -9.01 -4.48 -5.91
C LYS A 153 -9.99 -3.37 -6.26
N LEU A 154 -9.48 -2.19 -6.65
CA LEU A 154 -10.32 -1.07 -7.09
C LEU A 154 -11.20 -1.43 -8.29
N ARG A 155 -10.63 -2.09 -9.31
CA ARG A 155 -11.39 -2.56 -10.48
C ARG A 155 -12.48 -3.57 -10.12
N ASP A 156 -12.20 -4.46 -9.18
CA ASP A 156 -13.17 -5.49 -8.76
C ASP A 156 -14.29 -4.89 -7.91
N ASP A 157 -13.99 -3.93 -7.04
CA ASP A 157 -15.00 -3.21 -6.26
C ASP A 157 -15.90 -2.35 -7.16
N GLU A 158 -15.35 -1.69 -8.18
CA GLU A 158 -16.14 -0.99 -9.20
C GLU A 158 -17.10 -1.93 -9.93
N LYS A 159 -16.64 -3.12 -10.34
CA LYS A 159 -17.51 -4.13 -10.98
C LYS A 159 -18.63 -4.58 -10.05
N ARG A 160 -18.32 -4.85 -8.78
CA ARG A 160 -19.31 -5.23 -7.76
C ARG A 160 -20.34 -4.14 -7.58
N GLN A 161 -19.92 -2.87 -7.54
CA GLN A 161 -20.83 -1.73 -7.36
C GLN A 161 -21.73 -1.51 -8.58
N ARG A 162 -21.20 -1.68 -9.80
CA ARG A 162 -22.00 -1.66 -11.04
C ARG A 162 -23.03 -2.77 -11.06
N ALA A 163 -22.64 -4.00 -10.72
CA ALA A 163 -23.56 -5.14 -10.67
C ALA A 163 -24.67 -4.95 -9.61
N ALA A 164 -24.32 -4.41 -8.43
CA ALA A 164 -25.30 -4.10 -7.40
C ALA A 164 -26.29 -3.01 -7.84
N THR A 165 -25.78 -1.97 -8.50
CA THR A 165 -26.61 -0.87 -9.03
C THR A 165 -27.55 -1.36 -10.13
N GLU A 166 -27.07 -2.19 -11.05
CA GLU A 166 -27.88 -2.78 -12.12
C GLU A 166 -28.98 -3.69 -11.54
N LEU A 167 -28.64 -4.52 -10.55
CA LEU A 167 -29.62 -5.35 -9.87
C LEU A 167 -30.71 -4.51 -9.21
N GLU A 168 -30.33 -3.42 -8.54
CA GLU A 168 -31.29 -2.55 -7.87
C GLU A 168 -32.18 -1.80 -8.88
N GLN A 169 -31.61 -1.30 -9.98
CA GLN A 169 -32.39 -0.73 -11.08
C GLN A 169 -33.42 -1.74 -11.63
N ARG A 170 -33.01 -2.99 -11.86
CA ARG A 170 -33.91 -4.05 -12.31
C ARG A 170 -35.02 -4.34 -11.30
N ARG A 171 -34.72 -4.29 -9.98
CA ARG A 171 -35.74 -4.45 -8.92
C ARG A 171 -36.75 -3.31 -8.93
N VAL A 172 -36.27 -2.07 -9.02
CA VAL A 172 -37.13 -0.87 -9.10
C VAL A 172 -38.04 -0.92 -10.31
N VAL A 173 -37.52 -1.26 -11.49
CA VAL A 173 -38.33 -1.39 -12.71
C VAL A 173 -39.43 -2.43 -12.54
N ARG A 174 -39.10 -3.63 -12.04
CA ARG A 174 -40.09 -4.69 -11.78
C ARG A 174 -41.15 -4.28 -10.76
N GLU A 175 -40.77 -3.52 -9.73
CA GLU A 175 -41.73 -3.02 -8.74
C GLU A 175 -42.65 -1.94 -9.34
N GLN A 176 -42.12 -1.04 -10.16
CA GLN A 176 -42.92 -0.05 -10.88
C GLN A 176 -43.92 -0.71 -11.83
N GLU A 177 -43.51 -1.73 -12.57
CA GLU A 177 -44.40 -2.51 -13.45
C GLU A 177 -45.53 -3.19 -12.66
N ARG A 178 -45.21 -3.79 -11.51
CA ARG A 178 -46.24 -4.38 -10.62
C ARG A 178 -47.23 -3.33 -10.11
N LYS A 179 -46.76 -2.14 -9.71
CA LYS A 179 -47.63 -1.04 -9.29
C LYS A 179 -48.55 -0.58 -10.42
N ARG A 180 -48.02 -0.40 -11.63
CA ARG A 180 -48.79 -0.03 -12.83
C ARG A 180 -49.89 -1.05 -13.13
N LEU A 181 -49.56 -2.35 -13.15
CA LEU A 181 -50.56 -3.40 -13.37
C LEU A 181 -51.65 -3.40 -12.27
N SER A 182 -51.27 -3.20 -11.01
CA SER A 182 -52.23 -3.13 -9.90
C SER A 182 -53.18 -1.93 -10.06
N GLU A 183 -52.65 -0.76 -10.40
CA GLU A 183 -53.45 0.44 -10.65
C GLU A 183 -54.39 0.26 -11.84
N GLU A 184 -53.92 -0.34 -12.93
CA GLU A 184 -54.73 -0.63 -14.11
C GLU A 184 -55.86 -1.63 -13.81
N THR A 185 -55.55 -2.68 -13.03
CA THR A 185 -56.53 -3.67 -12.60
C THR A 185 -57.62 -3.03 -11.73
N GLU A 186 -57.25 -2.16 -10.78
CA GLU A 186 -58.22 -1.46 -9.94
C GLU A 186 -59.07 -0.48 -10.75
N ARG A 187 -58.48 0.25 -11.71
CA ARG A 187 -59.24 1.10 -12.64
C ARG A 187 -60.29 0.29 -13.41
N MET A 188 -59.92 -0.88 -13.92
CA MET A 188 -60.83 -1.77 -14.63
C MET A 188 -61.96 -2.29 -13.72
N ARG A 189 -61.67 -2.59 -12.45
CA ARG A 189 -62.67 -2.99 -11.45
C ARG A 189 -63.71 -1.90 -11.21
N ILE A 190 -63.26 -0.67 -10.92
CA ILE A 190 -64.11 0.50 -10.68
C ILE A 190 -65.01 0.77 -11.91
N LEU A 191 -64.45 0.71 -13.11
CA LEU A 191 -65.19 0.97 -14.35
C LEU A 191 -66.25 -0.11 -14.63
N GLY A 192 -65.96 -1.37 -14.26
CA GLY A 192 -66.93 -2.47 -14.27
C GLY A 192 -68.08 -2.26 -13.27
N GLU A 193 -67.78 -1.80 -12.06
CA GLU A 193 -68.79 -1.50 -11.03
C GLU A 193 -69.69 -0.33 -11.41
N GLN A 194 -69.13 0.75 -11.95
CA GLN A 194 -69.91 1.89 -12.47
C GLN A 194 -70.88 1.48 -13.59
N ARG A 195 -70.44 0.61 -14.51
CA ARG A 195 -71.31 0.06 -15.57
C ARG A 195 -72.45 -0.80 -15.02
N ARG A 196 -72.19 -1.60 -13.98
CA ARG A 196 -73.23 -2.40 -13.29
C ARG A 196 -74.21 -1.52 -12.52
N GLY A 197 -73.73 -0.46 -11.85
CA GLY A 197 -74.56 0.52 -11.16
C GLY A 197 -75.51 1.27 -12.11
N ARG A 198 -74.99 1.75 -13.26
CA ARG A 198 -75.82 2.40 -14.30
C ARG A 198 -76.89 1.47 -14.88
N ARG A 199 -76.57 0.18 -15.10
CA ARG A 199 -77.56 -0.81 -15.56
C ARG A 199 -78.65 -1.11 -14.54
N LYS A 200 -78.33 -1.09 -13.23
CA LYS A 200 -79.32 -1.26 -12.17
C LYS A 200 -80.23 -0.02 -12.03
N SER A 201 -79.66 1.18 -12.14
CA SER A 201 -80.43 2.43 -12.13
C SER A 201 -81.37 2.55 -13.34
N ALA A 202 -80.92 2.20 -14.54
CA ALA A 202 -81.75 2.20 -15.75
C ALA A 202 -82.91 1.19 -15.72
N LYS A 203 -82.78 0.09 -14.97
CA LYS A 203 -83.87 -0.89 -14.77
C LYS A 203 -84.90 -0.43 -13.72
N CYS A 204 -84.56 0.50 -12.83
CA CYS A 204 -85.47 1.02 -11.81
C CYS A 204 -86.36 2.17 -12.31
N THR A 205 -86.10 2.71 -13.51
CA THR A 205 -86.82 3.88 -14.08
C THR A 205 -87.94 3.48 -15.07
N ILE A 206 -88.18 2.18 -15.30
CA ILE A 206 -89.17 1.67 -16.29
C ILE A 206 -90.36 0.98 -15.58
N ILE A 207 -90.80 1.49 -14.43
CA ILE A 207 -92.06 1.08 -13.77
C ILE A 207 -92.82 2.35 -13.42
#